data_AF-A0A450STW6-F1
#
_entry.id   AF-A0A450STW6-F1
#
_cell.length_a   1.000
_cell.length_b   1.000
_cell.length_c   1.000
_cell.angle_alpha   90.00
_cell.angle_beta   90.00
_cell.angle_gamma   90.00
#
_symmetry.space_group_name_H-M   'P 1'
#
loop_
_entity.id
_entity.type
_entity.pdbx_description
1 polymer ?
#
loop_
_entity_poly.entity_id
_entity_poly.type
_entity_poly.pdbx_seq_one_letter_code
_entity_poly.pdbx_strand_id
1 'polypeptide(L)'
;MEFGNIGPSGFVLGFVPHPNLPRYPNMKRKQQKTLETLFARPTSANVRWRDIEALLVELGAQISEREGSRIGVRLFGDRRVFHRPHPTPNADKGQVASIRQWLKENEVTP
;
A
#
# COMPACT_ATOMS: atom_id res chain seq x y z
N MET A 1 -26.77 8.60 -32.84
CA MET A 1 -27.20 7.64 -31.80
C MET A 1 -26.42 8.00 -30.56
N GLU A 2 -27.03 8.86 -29.75
CA GLU A 2 -26.47 9.37 -28.51
C GLU A 2 -26.97 8.48 -27.37
N PHE A 3 -26.06 7.99 -26.52
CA PHE A 3 -26.44 7.34 -25.26
C PHE A 3 -25.83 8.12 -24.09
N GLY A 4 -26.64 9.05 -23.60
CA GLY A 4 -27.11 9.11 -22.21
C GLY A 4 -26.11 8.80 -21.10
N ASN A 5 -25.74 9.88 -20.40
CA ASN A 5 -25.23 9.88 -19.04
C ASN A 5 -26.24 9.23 -18.07
N ILE A 6 -25.82 8.20 -17.33
CA ILE A 6 -26.51 7.64 -16.15
C ILE A 6 -25.47 7.00 -15.21
N GLY A 7 -25.04 7.74 -14.18
CA GLY A 7 -24.93 7.16 -12.84
C GLY A 7 -26.30 7.23 -12.15
N PRO A 8 -26.50 6.77 -10.90
CA PRO A 8 -25.54 6.26 -9.91
C PRO A 8 -25.96 4.88 -9.33
N SER A 9 -25.10 4.18 -8.57
CA SER A 9 -25.47 3.30 -7.41
C SER A 9 -24.30 2.40 -6.97
N GLY A 10 -23.90 2.48 -5.70
CA GLY A 10 -23.09 1.44 -5.04
C GLY A 10 -21.73 1.87 -4.49
N PHE A 11 -21.52 3.13 -4.15
CA PHE A 11 -20.35 3.56 -3.37
C PHE A 11 -20.59 3.19 -1.90
N VAL A 12 -20.07 2.05 -1.47
CA VAL A 12 -19.85 1.79 -0.04
C VAL A 12 -18.89 2.87 0.47
N LEU A 13 -19.20 3.47 1.63
CA LEU A 13 -18.26 4.32 2.37
C LEU A 13 -17.01 3.48 2.70
N GLY A 14 -16.00 3.54 1.84
CA GLY A 14 -14.72 2.87 2.01
C GLY A 14 -13.66 3.74 1.37
N PHE A 15 -13.24 4.77 2.11
CA PHE A 15 -12.07 5.62 1.89
C PHE A 15 -11.38 5.45 0.51
N VAL A 16 -11.77 6.28 -0.46
CA VAL A 16 -11.03 6.46 -1.72
C VAL A 16 -10.15 7.70 -1.55
N PRO A 17 -8.86 7.57 -1.21
CA PRO A 17 -7.98 8.72 -1.14
C PRO A 17 -7.77 9.27 -2.55
N HIS A 18 -8.00 10.58 -2.67
CA HIS A 18 -8.02 11.38 -3.88
C HIS A 18 -6.68 12.11 -4.08
N PRO A 19 -6.35 12.53 -5.32
CA PRO A 19 -4.99 12.75 -5.81
C PRO A 19 -4.22 13.98 -5.27
N ASN A 20 -4.76 14.71 -4.27
CA ASN A 20 -4.17 16.00 -3.84
C ASN A 20 -4.33 16.28 -2.33
N LEU A 21 -4.17 15.27 -1.46
CA LEU A 21 -4.08 15.54 -0.02
C LEU A 21 -2.63 15.73 0.42
N PRO A 22 -2.24 16.89 0.96
CA PRO A 22 -0.87 17.18 1.39
C PRO A 22 -0.40 16.39 2.62
N ARG A 23 -1.18 15.41 3.10
CA ARG A 23 -0.86 14.39 4.11
C ARG A 23 -2.11 13.57 4.42
N TYR A 24 -2.00 12.25 4.53
CA TYR A 24 -3.03 11.44 5.17
C TYR A 24 -3.19 11.95 6.62
N PRO A 25 -4.35 12.50 7.02
CA PRO A 25 -4.48 13.31 8.24
C PRO A 25 -4.25 12.54 9.56
N ASN A 26 -3.97 11.23 9.50
CA ASN A 26 -3.67 10.40 10.67
C ASN A 26 -2.44 9.48 10.47
N MET A 27 -1.56 9.74 9.49
CA MET A 27 -0.35 8.91 9.34
C MET A 27 0.63 9.21 10.46
N LYS A 28 0.98 8.19 11.25
CA LYS A 28 1.94 8.34 12.36
C LYS A 28 3.35 8.56 11.81
N ARG A 29 4.19 9.26 12.59
CA ARG A 29 5.57 9.62 12.23
C ARG A 29 6.44 8.42 11.83
N LYS A 30 6.16 7.24 12.39
CA LYS A 30 6.88 6.01 12.08
C LYS A 30 6.56 5.50 10.67
N GLN A 31 5.29 5.56 10.26
CA GLN A 31 4.81 5.15 8.94
C GLN A 31 5.26 6.14 7.87
N GLN A 32 5.28 7.44 8.17
CA GLN A 32 5.87 8.43 7.29
C GLN A 32 7.35 8.13 7.02
N LYS A 33 8.13 7.79 8.05
CA LYS A 33 9.52 7.38 7.90
C LYS A 33 9.66 6.09 7.06
N THR A 34 8.75 5.13 7.23
CA THR A 34 8.70 3.93 6.38
C THR A 34 8.44 4.30 4.93
N LEU A 35 7.48 5.19 4.65
CA LEU A 35 7.17 5.68 3.31
C LEU A 35 8.39 6.36 2.69
N GLU A 36 9.04 7.28 3.40
CA GLU A 36 10.29 7.90 2.96
C GLU A 36 11.38 6.87 2.65
N THR A 37 11.51 5.83 3.48
CA THR A 37 12.50 4.76 3.29
C THR A 37 12.19 3.87 2.08
N LEU A 38 10.91 3.61 1.81
CA LEU A 38 10.47 2.89 0.60
C LEU A 38 10.81 3.68 -0.66
N PHE A 39 10.68 5.00 -0.62
CA PHE A 39 10.97 5.92 -1.73
C PHE A 39 12.45 6.31 -1.86
N ALA A 40 13.28 6.05 -0.84
CA ALA A 40 14.71 6.32 -0.86
C ALA A 40 15.43 5.63 -2.04
N ARG A 41 16.48 6.29 -2.53
CA ARG A 41 17.38 5.79 -3.58
C ARG A 41 18.82 5.80 -3.05
N PRO A 42 19.51 4.64 -2.94
CA PRO A 42 19.09 3.30 -3.36
C PRO A 42 17.94 2.71 -2.51
N THR A 43 17.21 1.74 -3.06
CA THR A 43 16.12 1.05 -2.35
C THR A 43 16.66 0.38 -1.10
N SER A 44 16.20 0.83 0.07
CA SER A 44 16.65 0.33 1.36
C SER A 44 16.11 -1.09 1.60
N ALA A 45 17.02 -2.07 1.73
CA ALA A 45 16.66 -3.44 2.13
C ALA A 45 16.44 -3.60 3.65
N ASN A 46 16.51 -2.51 4.41
CA ASN A 46 16.40 -2.51 5.87
C ASN A 46 14.98 -2.18 6.36
N VAL A 47 13.97 -2.31 5.50
CA VAL A 47 12.57 -2.08 5.87
C VAL A 47 11.99 -3.38 6.40
N ARG A 48 11.55 -3.37 7.66
CA ARG A 48 10.87 -4.53 8.26
C ARG A 48 9.51 -4.71 7.62
N TRP A 49 9.15 -5.96 7.31
CA TRP A 49 7.84 -6.27 6.74
C TRP A 49 6.69 -5.71 7.59
N ARG A 50 6.79 -5.84 8.92
CA ARG A 50 5.78 -5.28 9.86
C ARG A 50 5.57 -3.78 9.73
N ASP A 51 6.62 -3.00 9.43
CA ASP A 51 6.50 -1.55 9.27
C ASP A 51 5.78 -1.20 7.95
N ILE A 52 5.96 -2.04 6.92
CA ILE A 52 5.21 -1.95 5.65
C ILE A 52 3.74 -2.32 5.88
N GLU A 53 3.47 -3.41 6.59
CA GLU A 53 2.10 -3.81 6.95
C GLU A 53 1.38 -2.70 7.70
N ALA A 54 2.03 -2.09 8.69
CA ALA A 54 1.46 -0.97 9.44
C ALA A 54 1.19 0.25 8.55
N LEU A 55 2.09 0.59 7.62
CA LEU A 55 1.87 1.67 6.64
C LEU A 55 0.67 1.36 5.75
N LEU A 56 0.60 0.14 5.19
CA LEU A 56 -0.49 -0.28 4.30
C LEU A 56 -1.83 -0.25 5.04
N VAL A 57 -1.90 -0.76 6.28
CA VAL A 57 -3.11 -0.71 7.11
C VAL A 57 -3.52 0.74 7.40
N GLU A 58 -2.57 1.65 7.69
CA GLU A 58 -2.90 3.08 7.85
C GLU A 58 -3.43 3.72 6.57
N LEU A 59 -3.03 3.23 5.40
CA LEU A 59 -3.58 3.63 4.10
C LEU A 59 -4.95 2.99 3.80
N GLY A 60 -5.45 2.10 4.67
CA GLY A 60 -6.72 1.39 4.50
C GLY A 60 -6.60 -0.01 3.90
N ALA A 61 -5.42 -0.62 3.91
CA ALA A 61 -5.23 -1.95 3.35
C ALA A 61 -5.85 -3.04 4.22
N GLN A 62 -6.41 -4.05 3.57
CA GLN A 62 -6.82 -5.30 4.20
C GLN A 62 -5.77 -6.37 3.97
N ILE A 63 -5.23 -6.92 5.06
CA ILE A 63 -4.24 -7.98 5.04
C ILE A 63 -4.94 -9.31 5.31
N SER A 64 -4.65 -10.34 4.52
CA SER A 64 -5.18 -11.70 4.68
C SER A 64 -4.06 -12.72 4.54
N GLU A 65 -3.87 -13.54 5.56
CA GLU A 65 -2.97 -14.69 5.52
C GLU A 65 -3.57 -15.81 4.65
N ARG A 66 -2.74 -16.46 3.84
CA ARG A 66 -3.13 -17.57 2.95
C ARG A 66 -2.23 -18.78 3.22
N GLU A 67 -2.63 -19.94 2.71
CA GLU A 67 -1.84 -21.17 2.81
C GLU A 67 -0.40 -20.97 2.28
N GLY A 68 0.54 -21.38 3.13
CA GLY A 68 1.99 -21.30 2.90
C GLY A 68 2.54 -19.88 2.91
N SER A 69 2.80 -19.29 4.09
CA SER A 69 3.56 -18.03 4.30
C SER A 69 3.24 -16.85 3.35
N ARG A 70 2.09 -16.87 2.67
CA ARG A 70 1.67 -15.89 1.67
C ARG A 70 0.72 -14.90 2.33
N ILE A 71 0.99 -13.63 2.13
CA ILE A 71 0.19 -12.52 2.62
C ILE A 71 -0.47 -11.86 1.44
N GLY A 72 -1.80 -11.95 1.37
CA GLY A 72 -2.60 -11.16 0.44
C GLY A 72 -2.87 -9.78 1.03
N VAL A 73 -2.52 -8.73 0.32
CA VAL A 73 -2.83 -7.34 0.67
C VAL A 73 -3.81 -6.80 -0.36
N ARG A 74 -4.92 -6.22 0.11
CA ARG A 74 -5.86 -5.47 -0.71
C ARG A 74 -5.82 -4.00 -0.34
N LEU A 75 -5.54 -3.12 -1.30
CA LEU A 75 -5.48 -1.67 -1.10
C LEU A 75 -5.85 -0.97 -2.42
N PHE A 76 -6.53 0.18 -2.35
CA PHE A 76 -7.00 0.94 -3.53
C PHE A 76 -7.91 0.15 -4.50
N GLY A 77 -8.59 -0.89 -4.01
CA GLY A 77 -9.36 -1.81 -4.86
C GLY A 77 -8.53 -2.89 -5.56
N ASP A 78 -7.20 -2.81 -5.46
CA ASP A 78 -6.25 -3.77 -6.02
C ASP A 78 -5.83 -4.84 -5.00
N ARG A 79 -5.45 -6.03 -5.49
CA ARG A 79 -4.97 -7.13 -4.65
C ARG A 79 -3.57 -7.57 -5.08
N ARG A 80 -2.61 -7.51 -4.17
CA ARG A 80 -1.28 -8.09 -4.36
C ARG A 80 -1.00 -9.19 -3.34
N VAL A 81 -0.26 -10.22 -3.77
CA VAL A 81 0.18 -11.31 -2.90
C VAL A 81 1.68 -11.19 -2.72
N PHE A 82 2.12 -11.20 -1.47
CA PHE A 82 3.51 -11.11 -1.07
C PHE A 82 3.89 -12.35 -0.27
N HIS A 83 5.16 -12.73 -0.30
CA HIS A 83 5.68 -13.78 0.56
C HIS A 83 6.20 -13.16 1.86
N ARG A 84 5.94 -13.79 3.01
CA ARG A 84 6.70 -13.41 4.21
C ARG A 84 8.18 -13.67 3.95
N PRO A 85 9.04 -12.68 4.21
CA PRO A 85 10.46 -12.93 4.14
C PRO A 85 10.83 -13.92 5.26
N HIS A 86 11.53 -14.98 4.89
CA HIS A 86 12.07 -15.99 5.79
C HIS A 86 13.47 -16.34 5.30
N PRO A 87 14.52 -16.36 6.15
CA PRO A 87 14.55 -16.24 7.61
C PRO A 87 14.65 -14.81 8.18
N THR A 88 14.82 -13.79 7.33
CA THR A 88 15.00 -12.41 7.80
C THR A 88 13.67 -11.68 7.93
N PRO A 89 13.47 -10.82 8.97
CA PRO A 89 12.23 -10.05 9.15
C PRO A 89 12.07 -8.88 8.16
N ASN A 90 13.07 -8.66 7.29
CA ASN A 90 13.13 -7.54 6.36
C ASN A 90 12.51 -7.93 5.02
N ALA A 91 11.76 -7.00 4.43
CA ALA A 91 11.22 -7.16 3.10
C ALA A 91 12.35 -7.26 2.06
N ASP A 92 12.21 -8.14 1.08
CA ASP A 92 13.18 -8.23 -0.01
C ASP A 92 13.12 -6.97 -0.89
N LYS A 93 14.23 -6.64 -1.56
CA LYS A 93 14.33 -5.49 -2.47
C LYS A 93 13.25 -5.52 -3.56
N GLY A 94 12.90 -6.69 -4.08
CA GLY A 94 11.83 -6.86 -5.08
C GLY A 94 10.44 -6.54 -4.52
N GLN A 95 10.17 -6.91 -3.26
CA GLN A 95 8.93 -6.56 -2.58
C GLN A 95 8.85 -5.05 -2.32
N VAL A 96 9.94 -4.46 -1.83
CA VAL A 96 10.03 -3.01 -1.60
C VAL A 96 9.82 -2.23 -2.89
N ALA A 97 10.47 -2.64 -3.98
CA ALA A 97 10.30 -2.00 -5.29
C ALA A 97 8.85 -2.13 -5.81
N SER A 98 8.23 -3.30 -5.65
CA SER A 98 6.84 -3.53 -6.04
C SER A 98 5.86 -2.67 -5.24
N ILE A 99 6.06 -2.56 -3.92
CA ILE A 99 5.22 -1.74 -3.04
C ILE A 99 5.42 -0.25 -3.35
N ARG A 100 6.66 0.21 -3.54
CA ARG A 100 6.93 1.58 -3.94
C ARG A 100 6.22 1.94 -5.24
N GLN A 101 6.31 1.08 -6.25
CA GLN A 101 5.63 1.30 -7.52
C GLN A 101 4.12 1.38 -7.31
N TRP A 102 3.55 0.44 -6.54
CA TRP A 102 2.12 0.43 -6.25
C TRP A 102 1.63 1.70 -5.54
N LEU A 103 2.37 2.17 -4.53
CA LEU A 103 2.06 3.42 -3.83
C LEU A 103 2.15 4.62 -4.78
N LYS A 104 3.19 4.68 -5.62
CA LYS A 104 3.37 5.75 -6.62
C LYS A 104 2.24 5.77 -7.66
N GLU A 105 1.79 4.60 -8.12
CA GLU A 105 0.67 4.46 -9.07
C GLU A 105 -0.66 4.98 -8.49
N ASN A 106 -0.79 4.94 -7.16
CA ASN A 106 -1.96 5.43 -6.42
C ASN A 106 -1.69 6.79 -5.76
N GLU A 107 -0.72 7.54 -6.29
CA GLU A 107 -0.40 8.92 -5.88
C GLU A 107 -0.02 9.07 -4.39
N VAL A 108 0.43 7.97 -3.77
CA VAL A 108 0.97 7.96 -2.42
C VAL A 108 2.47 8.17 -2.47
N THR A 109 2.89 9.41 -2.26
CA THR A 109 4.29 9.81 -2.15
C THR A 109 4.58 10.40 -0.76
N PRO A 110 5.82 10.32 -0.26
CA PRO A 110 6.21 10.93 1.01
C PRO A 110 5.99 12.45 1.05
#